data_AF-A0A954FD31-F1
#
_entry.id   AF-A0A954FD31-F1
#
_cell.length_a   1.000
_cell.length_b   1.000
_cell.length_c   1.000
_cell.angle_alpha   90.00
_cell.angle_beta   90.00
_cell.angle_gamma   90.00
#
_symmetry.space_group_name_H-M   'P 1'
#
loop_
_entity.id
_entity.type
_entity.pdbx_description
1 polymer ?
#
loop_
_entity_poly.entity_id
_entity_poly.type
_entity_poly.pdbx_seq_one_letter_code
_entity_poly.pdbx_strand_id
1 'polypeptide(L)'
;ALPVLVEDKALLIPNSVAIIKGTKRQKQAEALVDYLLSAEVELELSQSQSRQIPLGEVDWDLVPEEVQKFRPYVKQAYPLSDLVKQRTLTLDWLKSEYLK
;
A
#
# COMPACT_ATOMS: atom_id res chain seq x y z
N ALA A 1 10.34 -8.48 -11.19
CA ALA A 1 9.93 -9.74 -10.56
C ALA A 1 8.43 -9.68 -10.27
N LEU A 2 7.74 -10.83 -10.25
CA LEU A 2 6.36 -10.93 -9.75
C LEU A 2 6.38 -11.25 -8.24
N PRO A 3 5.30 -10.96 -7.48
CA PRO A 3 5.23 -11.28 -6.05
C PRO A 3 5.38 -12.78 -5.81
N VAL A 4 6.09 -13.15 -4.75
CA VAL A 4 6.07 -14.53 -4.23
C VAL A 4 4.76 -14.73 -3.48
N LEU A 5 4.12 -15.88 -3.70
CA LEU A 5 2.88 -16.26 -3.01
C LEU A 5 3.20 -17.23 -1.87
N VAL A 6 2.56 -17.01 -0.73
CA VAL A 6 2.54 -17.92 0.42
C VAL A 6 1.08 -18.31 0.65
N GLU A 7 0.76 -19.59 0.53
CA GLU A 7 -0.63 -20.09 0.65
C GLU A 7 -1.60 -19.33 -0.28
N ASP A 8 -1.20 -19.13 -1.54
CA ASP A 8 -1.94 -18.36 -2.55
C ASP A 8 -2.19 -16.88 -2.18
N LYS A 9 -1.46 -16.34 -1.20
CA LYS A 9 -1.52 -14.93 -0.79
C LYS A 9 -0.27 -14.17 -1.18
N ALA A 10 -0.47 -12.95 -1.67
CA ALA A 10 0.59 -11.97 -1.90
C ALA A 10 0.68 -10.99 -0.73
N LEU A 11 1.90 -10.62 -0.34
CA LEU A 11 2.11 -9.49 0.56
C LEU A 11 2.20 -8.21 -0.28
N LEU A 12 1.13 -7.43 -0.32
CA LEU A 12 1.08 -6.12 -0.96
C LEU A 12 0.96 -5.03 0.10
N ILE A 13 1.99 -4.19 0.23
CA ILE A 13 2.05 -3.16 1.28
C ILE A 13 1.70 -1.81 0.66
N PRO A 14 0.54 -1.21 1.00
CA PRO A 14 0.15 0.08 0.48
C PRO A 14 0.92 1.20 1.20
N ASN A 15 1.11 2.32 0.51
CA ASN A 15 1.42 3.58 1.17
C ASN A 15 0.13 4.15 1.77
N SER A 16 0.24 4.75 2.95
CA SER A 16 -0.91 5.31 3.67
C SER A 16 -0.73 6.78 3.95
N VAL A 17 -1.86 7.47 4.09
CA VAL A 17 -1.94 8.86 4.55
C VAL A 17 -2.86 8.92 5.76
N ALA A 18 -2.55 9.78 6.73
CA ALA A 18 -3.38 9.99 7.90
C ALA A 18 -3.33 11.45 8.36
N ILE A 19 -4.45 11.93 8.90
CA ILE A 19 -4.51 13.25 9.54
C ILE A 19 -4.05 13.11 10.99
N ILE A 20 -3.07 13.93 11.38
CA ILE A 20 -2.58 13.96 12.75
C ILE A 20 -3.63 14.60 13.67
N LYS A 21 -3.98 13.89 14.74
CA LYS A 21 -4.95 14.34 15.76
C LYS A 21 -4.51 15.68 16.37
N GLY A 22 -5.45 16.63 16.45
CA GLY A 22 -5.23 17.95 17.04
C GLY A 22 -4.69 19.01 16.08
N THR A 23 -4.64 18.73 14.78
CA THR A 23 -4.28 19.76 13.78
C THR A 23 -5.22 20.97 13.85
N LYS A 24 -4.65 22.17 13.70
CA LYS A 24 -5.42 23.43 13.58
C LYS A 24 -5.88 23.70 12.14
N ARG A 25 -5.47 22.87 11.18
CA ARG A 25 -5.74 23.01 9.74
C ARG A 25 -6.55 21.82 9.22
N GLN A 26 -7.62 21.45 9.93
CA GLN A 26 -8.42 20.25 9.63
C GLN A 26 -8.91 20.24 8.18
N LYS A 27 -9.56 21.33 7.74
CA LYS A 27 -10.11 21.43 6.37
C LYS A 27 -9.04 21.28 5.29
N GLN A 28 -7.86 21.86 5.47
CA GLN A 28 -6.77 21.73 4.50
C GLN A 28 -6.16 20.33 4.51
N ALA A 29 -6.10 19.69 5.68
CA ALA A 29 -5.60 18.32 5.79
C ALA A 29 -6.57 17.33 5.12
N GLU A 30 -7.87 17.49 5.32
CA GLU A 30 -8.91 16.72 4.62
C GLU A 30 -8.81 16.90 3.10
N ALA A 31 -8.77 18.15 2.62
CA ALA A 31 -8.64 18.42 1.19
C ALA A 31 -7.36 17.83 0.57
N LEU A 32 -6.25 17.82 1.31
CA LEU A 32 -5.01 17.17 0.85
C LEU A 32 -5.17 15.65 0.80
N VAL A 33 -5.79 15.04 1.81
CA VAL A 33 -6.07 13.59 1.81
C VAL A 33 -6.96 13.23 0.64
N ASP A 34 -8.04 13.97 0.41
CA ASP A 34 -8.97 13.75 -0.71
C ASP A 34 -8.24 13.86 -2.06
N TYR A 35 -7.35 14.85 -2.21
CA TYR A 35 -6.53 15.01 -3.40
C TYR A 35 -5.57 13.83 -3.61
N LEU A 36 -4.85 13.42 -2.56
CA LEU A 36 -3.90 12.31 -2.63
C LEU A 36 -4.56 10.96 -2.95
N LEU A 37 -5.85 10.81 -2.61
CA LEU A 37 -6.65 9.61 -2.89
C LEU A 37 -7.45 9.72 -4.20
N SER A 38 -7.25 10.78 -4.98
CA SER A 38 -7.93 10.97 -6.25
C SER A 38 -7.39 10.02 -7.33
N ALA A 39 -8.23 9.68 -8.31
CA ALA A 39 -7.84 8.88 -9.46
C ALA A 39 -6.68 9.51 -10.26
N GLU A 40 -6.62 10.84 -10.32
CA GLU A 40 -5.52 11.58 -10.96
C GLU A 40 -4.18 11.25 -10.29
N VAL A 41 -4.10 11.39 -8.97
CA VAL A 41 -2.86 11.09 -8.23
C VAL A 41 -2.51 9.61 -8.29
N GLU A 42 -3.48 8.70 -8.22
CA GLU A 42 -3.20 7.26 -8.37
C GLU A 42 -2.60 6.93 -9.74
N LEU A 43 -3.12 7.52 -10.82
CA LEU A 43 -2.56 7.36 -12.17
C LEU A 43 -1.15 7.95 -12.26
N GLU A 44 -0.93 9.17 -11.75
CA GLU A 44 0.40 9.78 -11.71
C GLU A 44 1.40 8.90 -10.96
N LEU A 45 1.03 8.37 -9.80
CA LEU A 45 1.88 7.48 -9.01
C LEU A 45 2.19 6.17 -9.75
N SER A 46 1.23 5.63 -10.50
CA SER A 46 1.43 4.43 -11.32
C SER A 46 2.38 4.65 -12.49
N GLN A 47 2.37 5.85 -13.06
CA GLN A 47 3.22 6.25 -14.20
C GLN A 47 4.60 6.77 -13.75
N SER A 48 4.74 7.13 -12.48
CA SER A 48 6.00 7.58 -11.88
C SER A 48 7.02 6.45 -11.69
N GLN A 49 8.24 6.81 -11.28
CA GLN A 49 9.27 5.84 -10.87
C GLN A 49 8.85 4.97 -9.67
N SER A 50 7.88 5.42 -8.86
CA SER A 50 7.35 4.62 -7.75
C SER A 50 6.51 3.44 -8.23
N ARG A 51 5.92 3.51 -9.44
CA ARG A 51 5.14 2.43 -10.08
C ARG A 51 4.10 1.83 -9.13
N GLN A 52 3.41 2.70 -8.37
CA GLN A 52 2.43 2.23 -7.40
C GLN A 52 1.26 1.56 -8.11
N ILE A 53 0.73 0.50 -7.51
CA ILE A 53 -0.47 -0.18 -8.01
C ILE A 53 -1.66 0.66 -7.54
N PRO A 54 -2.52 1.16 -8.45
CA PRO A 54 -3.75 1.83 -8.07
C PRO A 54 -4.62 0.93 -7.18
N LEU A 55 -5.17 1.50 -6.11
CA LEU A 55 -6.05 0.85 -5.14
C LEU A 55 -7.51 1.27 -5.35
N GLY A 56 -7.74 2.49 -5.85
CA GLY A 56 -9.04 3.06 -6.12
C GLY A 56 -9.59 2.74 -7.52
N GLU A 57 -10.70 3.41 -7.85
CA GLU A 57 -11.28 3.37 -9.18
C GLU A 57 -10.48 4.28 -10.13
N VAL A 58 -9.76 3.68 -11.07
CA VAL A 58 -9.03 4.36 -12.14
C VAL A 58 -9.33 3.72 -13.49
N ASP A 59 -9.07 4.46 -14.57
CA ASP A 59 -9.01 3.89 -15.91
C ASP A 59 -7.72 3.06 -16.05
N TRP A 60 -7.87 1.75 -16.06
CA TRP A 60 -6.73 0.82 -16.13
C TRP A 60 -6.05 0.81 -17.49
N ASP A 61 -6.68 1.35 -18.55
CA ASP A 61 -6.05 1.47 -19.87
C ASP A 61 -4.97 2.57 -19.87
N LEU A 62 -5.01 3.48 -18.89
CA LEU A 62 -4.00 4.54 -18.68
C LEU A 62 -2.84 4.10 -17.76
N VAL A 63 -2.96 2.94 -17.11
CA VAL A 63 -1.94 2.41 -16.21
C VAL A 63 -0.83 1.73 -17.04
N PRO A 64 0.47 1.94 -16.77
CA PRO A 64 1.53 1.28 -17.52
C PRO A 64 1.43 -0.25 -17.48
N GLU A 65 1.70 -0.93 -18.60
CA GLU A 65 1.66 -2.41 -18.71
C GLU A 65 2.47 -3.11 -17.61
N GLU A 66 3.61 -2.52 -17.25
CA GLU A 66 4.49 -3.00 -16.20
C GLU A 66 3.88 -2.99 -14.81
N VAL A 67 2.87 -2.15 -14.57
CA VAL A 67 2.06 -2.10 -13.35
C VAL A 67 0.79 -2.96 -13.49
N GLN A 68 0.15 -2.96 -14.67
CA GLN A 68 -1.07 -3.73 -14.92
C GLN A 68 -0.92 -5.22 -14.58
N LYS A 69 0.25 -5.81 -14.84
CA LYS A 69 0.54 -7.22 -14.51
C LYS A 69 0.38 -7.56 -13.02
N PHE A 70 0.39 -6.56 -12.14
CA PHE A 70 0.19 -6.76 -10.70
C PHE A 70 -1.28 -6.75 -10.26
N ARG A 71 -2.20 -6.29 -11.11
CA ARG A 71 -3.64 -6.17 -10.81
C ARG A 71 -4.28 -7.48 -10.30
N PRO A 72 -3.97 -8.67 -10.84
CA PRO A 72 -4.54 -9.93 -10.34
C PRO A 72 -4.20 -10.21 -8.87
N TYR A 73 -3.02 -9.77 -8.40
CA TYR A 73 -2.55 -10.03 -7.04
C TYR A 73 -3.25 -9.19 -5.98
N VAL A 74 -3.93 -8.10 -6.36
CA VAL A 74 -4.73 -7.29 -5.42
C VAL A 74 -5.81 -8.13 -4.75
N LYS A 75 -6.45 -9.04 -5.51
CA LYS A 75 -7.46 -9.97 -4.95
C LYS A 75 -6.84 -11.07 -4.09
N GLN A 76 -5.55 -11.34 -4.27
CA GLN A 76 -4.77 -12.32 -3.50
C GLN A 76 -4.04 -11.68 -2.31
N ALA A 77 -4.20 -10.37 -2.09
CA ALA A 77 -3.51 -9.68 -1.01
C ALA A 77 -3.88 -10.27 0.35
N TYR A 78 -2.88 -10.51 1.19
CA TYR A 78 -3.10 -10.82 2.59
C TYR A 78 -3.66 -9.59 3.33
N PRO A 79 -4.69 -9.72 4.19
CA PRO A 79 -5.23 -8.60 4.94
C PRO A 79 -4.19 -8.05 5.92
N LEU A 80 -3.76 -6.81 5.73
CA LEU A 80 -2.76 -6.17 6.60
C LEU A 80 -3.36 -5.53 7.87
N SER A 81 -4.68 -5.62 8.04
CA SER A 81 -5.37 -5.18 9.26
C SER A 81 -4.97 -6.04 10.45
N ASP A 82 -4.78 -5.41 11.61
CA ASP A 82 -4.57 -6.09 12.91
C ASP A 82 -3.34 -7.02 12.97
N LEU A 83 -2.21 -6.56 12.42
CA LEU A 83 -0.93 -7.28 12.47
C LEU A 83 -0.07 -6.95 13.70
N VAL A 84 -0.65 -6.35 14.75
CA VAL A 84 0.10 -5.92 15.94
C VAL A 84 0.74 -7.11 16.65
N LYS A 85 0.00 -8.23 16.77
CA LYS A 85 0.52 -9.46 17.38
C LYS A 85 1.67 -10.05 16.56
N GLN A 86 1.50 -10.14 15.24
CA GLN A 86 2.49 -10.68 14.31
C GLN A 86 3.75 -9.84 14.35
N ARG A 87 3.64 -8.50 14.38
CA ARG A 87 4.79 -7.60 14.54
C ARG A 87 5.62 -7.96 15.77
N THR A 88 4.98 -8.16 16.93
CA THR A 88 5.69 -8.54 18.16
C THR A 88 6.38 -9.88 18.01
N LEU A 89 5.67 -10.92 17.55
CA LEU A 89 6.22 -12.26 17.35
C LEU A 89 7.41 -12.26 16.38
N THR A 90 7.31 -11.55 15.26
CA THR A 90 8.38 -11.44 14.27
C THR A 90 9.60 -10.73 14.84
N LEU A 91 9.42 -9.65 15.62
CA LEU A 91 10.53 -8.93 16.24
C LEU A 91 11.23 -9.79 17.31
N ASP A 92 10.48 -10.52 18.12
CA ASP A 92 11.07 -11.40 19.15
C ASP A 92 11.89 -12.52 18.50
N TRP A 93 11.36 -13.13 17.43
CA TRP A 93 12.10 -14.12 16.63
C TRP A 93 13.38 -13.52 16.02
N LEU A 94 13.30 -12.35 15.37
CA LEU A 94 14.50 -11.69 14.81
C LEU A 94 15.57 -11.42 15.88
N LYS A 95 15.17 -11.01 17.08
CA LYS A 95 16.11 -10.80 18.19
C LYS A 95 16.78 -12.10 18.64
N SER A 96 16.05 -13.21 18.72
CA SER A 96 16.63 -14.50 19.10
C SER A 96 17.63 -15.04 18.07
N GLU A 97 17.45 -14.69 16.80
CA GLU A 97 18.37 -15.08 15.72
C GLU A 97 19.64 -14.20 15.69
N TYR A 98 19.50 -12.88 15.85
CA TYR A 98 20.55 -11.92 15.50
C TYR A 98 21.19 -11.15 16.67
N LEU A 99 20.58 -11.10 17.85
CA LEU A 99 21.09 -10.33 19.00
C LEU A 99 21.63 -11.21 20.15
N LYS A 100 22.22 -12.36 19.81
CA LYS A 100 22.92 -13.19 20.79
C LYS A 100 24.17 -12.50 21.34
#